data_AF-T1CSR4-F1
#
_entry.id   AF-T1CSR4-F1
#
_cell.length_a   1.000
_cell.length_b   1.000
_cell.length_c   1.000
_cell.angle_alpha   90.00
_cell.angle_beta   90.00
_cell.angle_gamma   90.00
#
_symmetry.space_group_name_H-M   'P 1'
#
loop_
_entity.id
_entity.type
_entity.pdbx_description
1 polymer ?
#
loop_
_entity_poly.entity_id
_entity_poly.type
_entity_poly.pdbx_seq_one_letter_code
_entity_poly.pdbx_strand_id
1 'polypeptide(L)'
;MRDRILRALKGEPVDTRPIWLMRQAGRYLPGYRALRARHSILELARTPELAAEVTLEPVRRFDVDAGVVFADITLPFAGLGIDFSIDPGVGPVIPRPIRSREQVDALTPFDPRASVPFVAEAIRRFCDASDRPLIGFAGAPFTLAGLPGGGGPFPGVRAGQGMDVPGSRGFRSAPGPARRHDRGVPADAGRRRRLD
;
A
#
# COMPACT_ATOMS: atom_id res chain seq x y z
N MET A 1 -14.74 18.84 -9.10
CA MET A 1 -15.75 18.19 -8.26
C MET A 1 -15.03 17.32 -7.23
N ARG A 2 -15.30 17.48 -5.93
CA ARG A 2 -14.42 16.93 -4.86
C ARG A 2 -14.80 15.52 -4.39
N ASP A 3 -15.98 15.04 -4.77
CA ASP A 3 -16.54 13.74 -4.40
C ASP A 3 -16.45 12.70 -5.52
N ARG A 4 -15.64 12.95 -6.57
CA ARG A 4 -15.50 12.06 -7.74
C ARG A 4 -15.28 10.60 -7.35
N ILE A 5 -14.43 10.34 -6.35
CA ILE A 5 -14.17 8.97 -5.90
C ILE A 5 -15.42 8.31 -5.28
N LEU A 6 -16.20 9.05 -4.50
CA LEU A 6 -17.40 8.54 -3.87
C LEU A 6 -18.48 8.24 -4.91
N ARG A 7 -18.64 9.13 -5.90
CA ARG A 7 -19.57 8.95 -7.03
C ARG A 7 -19.17 7.77 -7.91
N ALA A 8 -17.89 7.67 -8.26
CA ALA A 8 -17.36 6.56 -9.04
C ALA A 8 -17.54 5.20 -8.33
N LEU A 9 -17.32 5.14 -7.01
CA LEU A 9 -17.55 3.92 -6.22
C LEU A 9 -19.02 3.52 -6.16
N LYS A 10 -19.96 4.47 -6.31
CA LYS A 10 -21.40 4.23 -6.41
C LYS A 10 -21.88 3.92 -7.84
N GLY A 11 -20.99 3.96 -8.83
CA GLY A 11 -21.36 3.81 -10.25
C GLY A 11 -22.06 5.03 -10.85
N GLU A 12 -21.95 6.20 -10.21
CA GLU A 12 -22.52 7.44 -10.72
C GLU A 12 -21.61 8.11 -11.78
N PRO A 13 -22.17 8.91 -12.71
CA PRO A 13 -21.37 9.65 -13.69
C PRO A 13 -20.38 10.63 -13.04
N VAL A 14 -19.17 10.71 -13.57
CA VAL A 14 -18.14 11.66 -13.14
C VAL A 14 -17.57 12.43 -14.34
N ASP A 15 -17.13 13.66 -14.12
CA ASP A 15 -16.53 14.53 -15.13
C ASP A 15 -15.14 14.05 -15.56
N THR A 16 -14.42 13.37 -14.67
CA THR A 16 -13.16 12.69 -14.99
C THR A 16 -12.94 11.49 -14.08
N ARG A 17 -12.08 10.56 -14.49
CA ARG A 17 -11.76 9.36 -13.71
C ARG A 17 -10.97 9.75 -12.45
N PRO A 18 -11.45 9.46 -11.24
CA PRO A 18 -10.75 9.82 -10.02
C PRO A 18 -9.46 9.00 -9.85
N ILE A 19 -8.44 9.61 -9.26
CA ILE A 19 -7.15 8.97 -8.97
C ILE A 19 -6.76 9.08 -7.49
N TRP A 20 -6.25 7.98 -6.98
CA TRP A 20 -5.49 7.87 -5.73
C TRP A 20 -4.49 6.73 -5.90
N LEU A 21 -3.44 6.67 -5.08
CA LEU A 21 -2.40 5.66 -5.23
C LEU A 21 -2.21 4.88 -3.93
N MET A 22 -2.13 3.55 -4.04
CA MET A 22 -1.68 2.72 -2.92
C MET A 22 -0.26 3.16 -2.52
N ARG A 23 -0.06 3.38 -1.21
CA ARG A 23 1.19 3.91 -0.64
C ARG A 23 1.57 5.31 -1.17
N GLN A 24 0.57 6.15 -1.47
CA GLN A 24 0.81 7.56 -1.82
C GLN A 24 1.54 8.34 -0.72
N ALA A 25 1.37 7.98 0.55
CA ALA A 25 2.22 8.46 1.63
C ALA A 25 3.42 7.51 1.81
N GLY A 26 4.57 7.83 1.21
CA GLY A 26 5.68 6.89 1.16
C GLY A 26 7.06 7.50 0.90
N ARG A 27 8.07 6.62 0.83
CA ARG A 27 9.51 6.97 0.75
C ARG A 27 9.92 7.84 -0.43
N TYR A 28 9.07 7.98 -1.44
CA TYR A 28 9.32 8.85 -2.59
C TYR A 28 9.06 10.33 -2.26
N LEU A 29 8.33 10.62 -1.17
CA LEU A 29 8.08 11.97 -0.70
C LEU A 29 9.21 12.48 0.21
N PRO A 30 9.70 13.71 -0.01
CA PRO A 30 10.76 14.28 0.82
C PRO A 30 10.29 14.56 2.26
N GLY A 31 9.04 15.01 2.46
CA GLY A 31 8.47 15.25 3.79
C GLY A 31 8.40 13.96 4.61
N TYR A 32 7.83 12.91 4.01
CA TYR A 32 7.83 11.56 4.59
C TYR A 32 9.24 11.06 4.96
N ARG A 33 10.24 11.23 4.08
CA ARG A 33 11.63 10.82 4.38
C ARG A 33 12.21 11.57 5.57
N ALA A 34 11.98 12.88 5.66
CA ALA A 34 12.45 13.70 6.78
C ALA A 34 11.81 13.26 8.11
N LEU A 35 10.52 12.92 8.09
CA LEU A 35 9.82 12.37 9.25
C LEU A 35 10.34 10.97 9.63
N ARG A 36 10.55 10.09 8.66
CA ARG A 36 11.09 8.74 8.90
C ARG A 36 12.54 8.71 9.39
N ALA A 37 13.30 9.78 9.18
CA ALA A 37 14.64 9.93 9.73
C ALA A 37 14.63 10.21 11.24
N ARG A 38 13.51 10.73 11.77
CA ARG A 38 13.35 11.10 13.18
C ARG A 38 12.42 10.17 13.96
N HIS A 39 11.52 9.47 13.27
CA HIS A 39 10.48 8.66 13.87
C HIS A 39 10.38 7.28 13.21
N SER A 40 10.17 6.26 14.03
CA SER A 40 9.73 4.94 13.59
C SER A 40 8.37 5.01 12.88
N ILE A 41 8.03 3.98 12.11
CA ILE A 41 6.76 3.95 11.38
C ILE A 41 5.58 3.87 12.35
N LEU A 42 5.75 3.16 13.46
CA LEU A 42 4.75 3.05 14.51
C LEU A 42 4.58 4.37 15.26
N GLU A 43 5.64 5.10 15.56
CA GLU A 43 5.52 6.43 16.16
C GLU A 43 4.79 7.41 15.23
N LEU A 44 5.09 7.38 13.93
CA LEU A 44 4.37 8.19 12.94
C LEU A 44 2.88 7.84 12.90
N ALA A 45 2.55 6.54 12.88
CA ALA A 45 1.16 6.08 12.84
C ALA A 45 0.41 6.30 14.15
N ARG A 46 1.11 6.34 15.30
CA ARG A 46 0.54 6.57 16.64
C ARG A 46 0.44 8.04 17.04
N THR A 47 1.09 8.94 16.30
CA THR A 47 1.05 10.38 16.55
C THR A 47 0.07 11.03 15.57
N PRO A 48 -1.13 11.46 16.01
CA PRO A 48 -2.19 11.92 15.11
C PRO A 48 -1.78 13.07 14.19
N GLU A 49 -1.00 14.01 14.71
CA GLU A 49 -0.44 15.15 13.97
C GLU A 49 0.43 14.68 12.80
N LEU A 50 1.32 13.73 13.06
CA LEU A 50 2.28 13.22 12.08
C LEU A 50 1.57 12.34 11.05
N ALA A 51 0.66 11.47 11.49
CA ALA A 51 -0.13 10.64 10.60
C ALA A 51 -0.97 11.49 9.64
N ALA A 52 -1.64 12.53 10.15
CA ALA A 52 -2.42 13.45 9.34
C ALA A 52 -1.55 14.21 8.33
N GLU A 53 -0.40 14.76 8.75
CA GLU A 53 0.50 15.50 7.85
C GLU A 53 1.06 14.60 6.73
N VAL A 54 1.44 13.37 7.07
CA VAL A 54 1.90 12.36 6.12
C VAL A 54 0.80 12.00 5.11
N THR A 55 -0.47 11.91 5.54
CA THR A 55 -1.61 11.68 4.65
C THR A 55 -1.92 12.91 3.77
N LEU A 56 -1.74 14.12 4.27
CA LEU A 56 -2.02 15.37 3.56
C LEU A 56 -0.98 15.70 2.49
N GLU A 57 0.29 15.35 2.68
CA GLU A 57 1.37 15.65 1.73
C GLU A 57 1.07 15.22 0.28
N PRO A 58 0.66 13.97 -0.02
CA PRO A 58 0.33 13.57 -1.40
C PRO A 58 -0.91 14.28 -1.95
N VAL A 59 -1.90 14.57 -1.10
CA VAL A 59 -3.10 15.32 -1.50
C VAL A 59 -2.74 16.73 -1.93
N ARG A 60 -1.93 17.44 -1.13
CA ARG A 60 -1.46 18.80 -1.42
C ARG A 60 -0.52 18.85 -2.63
N ARG A 61 0.34 17.84 -2.79
CA ARG A 61 1.40 17.83 -3.80
C ARG A 61 0.91 17.43 -5.19
N PHE A 62 -0.03 16.49 -5.26
CA PHE A 62 -0.45 15.88 -6.53
C PHE A 62 -1.93 16.10 -6.85
N ASP A 63 -2.68 16.77 -5.98
CA ASP A 63 -4.11 17.04 -6.14
C ASP A 63 -4.96 15.78 -6.41
N VAL A 64 -4.58 14.66 -5.77
CA VAL A 64 -5.30 13.38 -5.88
C VAL A 64 -6.73 13.50 -5.33
N ASP A 65 -7.64 12.68 -5.83
CA ASP A 65 -9.06 12.76 -5.48
C ASP A 65 -9.40 12.20 -4.10
N ALA A 66 -8.46 11.54 -3.43
CA ALA A 66 -8.61 11.05 -2.07
C ALA A 66 -7.30 10.97 -1.29
N GLY A 67 -7.39 11.19 0.03
CA GLY A 67 -6.37 10.78 0.99
C GLY A 67 -6.53 9.30 1.36
N VAL A 68 -5.44 8.67 1.80
CA VAL A 68 -5.49 7.35 2.48
C VAL A 68 -4.87 7.54 3.85
N VAL A 69 -5.60 7.17 4.91
CA VAL A 69 -5.12 7.35 6.29
C VAL A 69 -3.75 6.71 6.46
N PHE A 70 -2.79 7.41 7.06
CA PHE A 70 -1.48 6.83 7.35
C PHE A 70 -1.59 5.96 8.60
N ALA A 71 -1.81 4.67 8.38
CA ALA A 71 -1.91 3.65 9.41
C ALA A 71 -1.12 2.41 8.97
N ASP A 72 -0.91 1.47 9.90
CA ASP A 72 -0.38 0.14 9.58
C ASP A 72 -1.43 -0.92 9.90
N ILE A 73 -1.51 -1.98 9.09
CA ILE A 73 -2.47 -3.06 9.30
C ILE A 73 -2.26 -3.82 10.62
N THR A 74 -1.07 -3.71 11.23
CA THR A 74 -0.71 -4.35 12.49
C THR A 74 -1.11 -3.57 13.74
N LEU A 75 -1.56 -2.31 13.61
CA LEU A 75 -1.97 -1.50 14.76
C LEU A 75 -2.98 -2.19 15.70
N PRO A 76 -3.98 -2.97 15.21
CA PRO A 76 -4.90 -3.68 16.08
C PRO A 76 -4.25 -4.71 17.02
N PHE A 77 -3.05 -5.20 16.72
CA PHE A 77 -2.37 -6.22 17.52
C PHE A 77 -2.11 -5.77 18.96
N ALA A 78 -1.74 -4.51 19.17
CA ALA A 78 -1.57 -3.96 20.51
C ALA A 78 -2.87 -4.03 21.33
N GLY A 79 -4.03 -3.79 20.70
CA GLY A 79 -5.34 -3.91 21.34
C GLY A 79 -5.80 -5.34 21.59
N LEU A 80 -5.28 -6.30 20.82
CA LEU A 80 -5.54 -7.74 20.99
C LEU A 80 -4.63 -8.39 22.04
N GLY A 81 -3.66 -7.65 22.60
CA GLY A 81 -2.64 -8.19 23.51
C GLY A 81 -1.50 -8.92 22.80
N ILE A 82 -1.30 -8.66 21.50
CA ILE A 82 -0.24 -9.25 20.69
C ILE A 82 0.93 -8.25 20.60
N ASP A 83 2.07 -8.64 21.16
CA ASP A 83 3.32 -7.88 21.01
C ASP A 83 3.82 -7.96 19.57
N PHE A 84 4.26 -6.83 19.03
CA PHE A 84 4.88 -6.77 17.72
C PHE A 84 5.84 -5.58 17.60
N SER A 85 6.82 -5.69 16.71
CA SER A 85 7.67 -4.59 16.24
C SER A 85 7.56 -4.45 14.73
N ILE A 86 8.01 -3.32 14.18
CA ILE A 86 8.21 -3.17 12.74
C ILE A 86 9.67 -2.83 12.48
N ASP A 87 10.41 -3.84 12.04
CA ASP A 87 11.86 -3.77 11.90
C ASP A 87 12.23 -3.25 10.50
N PRO A 88 13.17 -2.29 10.40
CA PRO A 88 13.58 -1.73 9.12
C PRO A 88 14.10 -2.82 8.15
N GLY A 89 13.46 -2.94 6.99
CA GLY A 89 13.86 -3.90 5.94
C GLY A 89 13.31 -5.32 6.13
N VAL A 90 12.76 -5.64 7.31
CA VAL A 90 12.16 -6.95 7.62
C VAL A 90 10.63 -6.87 7.59
N GLY A 91 10.05 -5.79 8.14
CA GLY A 91 8.61 -5.62 8.27
C GLY A 91 8.12 -5.99 9.68
N PRO A 92 6.82 -6.32 9.83
CA PRO A 92 6.27 -6.64 11.14
C PRO A 92 6.84 -7.96 11.68
N VAL A 93 7.27 -7.95 12.94
CA VAL A 93 7.81 -9.11 13.65
C VAL A 93 6.95 -9.36 14.88
N ILE A 94 6.42 -10.58 14.98
CA ILE A 94 5.65 -11.05 16.15
C ILE A 94 6.53 -12.03 16.92
N PRO A 95 7.15 -11.64 18.06
CA PRO A 95 8.09 -12.50 18.78
C PRO A 95 7.43 -13.77 19.34
N ARG A 96 6.14 -13.71 19.65
CA ARG A 96 5.35 -14.84 20.20
C ARG A 96 4.14 -15.12 19.31
N PRO A 97 4.31 -15.84 18.18
CA PRO A 97 3.19 -16.18 17.31
C PRO A 97 2.16 -17.05 18.00
N ILE A 98 0.91 -16.87 17.59
CA ILE A 98 -0.22 -17.73 17.96
C ILE A 98 -0.08 -19.06 17.20
N ARG A 99 -0.07 -20.18 17.93
CA ARG A 99 0.14 -21.54 17.41
C ARG A 99 -0.86 -22.56 17.97
N SER A 100 -1.75 -22.14 18.85
CA SER A 100 -2.71 -23.00 19.54
C SER A 100 -4.06 -22.30 19.67
N ARG A 101 -5.12 -23.09 19.90
CA ARG A 101 -6.47 -22.55 20.08
C ARG A 101 -6.59 -21.76 21.37
N GLU A 102 -5.92 -22.22 22.42
CA GLU A 102 -5.88 -21.60 23.73
C GLU A 102 -5.30 -20.18 23.66
N GLN A 103 -4.29 -19.95 22.82
CA GLN A 103 -3.73 -18.62 22.57
C GLN A 103 -4.70 -17.70 21.82
N VAL A 104 -5.55 -18.24 20.95
CA VAL A 104 -6.60 -17.46 20.28
C VAL A 104 -7.68 -17.08 21.29
N ASP A 105 -8.11 -18.03 22.12
CA ASP A 105 -9.16 -17.82 23.11
C ASP A 105 -8.70 -16.85 24.23
N ALA A 106 -7.39 -16.72 24.44
CA ALA A 106 -6.78 -15.76 25.37
C ALA A 106 -6.63 -14.32 24.82
N LEU A 107 -7.01 -14.06 23.56
CA LEU A 107 -6.91 -12.71 22.98
C LEU A 107 -7.85 -11.72 23.68
N THR A 108 -7.38 -10.48 23.80
CA THR A 108 -8.21 -9.41 24.39
C THR A 108 -9.31 -9.00 23.41
N PRO A 109 -10.57 -8.84 23.85
CA PRO A 109 -11.62 -8.26 23.02
C PRO A 109 -11.21 -6.88 22.48
N PHE A 110 -11.26 -6.71 21.16
CA PHE A 110 -10.81 -5.49 20.52
C PHE A 110 -11.88 -4.39 20.57
N ASP A 111 -11.58 -3.29 21.27
CA ASP A 111 -12.32 -2.03 21.15
C ASP A 111 -11.45 -1.00 20.40
N PRO A 112 -11.84 -0.53 19.21
CA PRO A 112 -11.06 0.46 18.46
C PRO A 112 -10.94 1.80 19.19
N ARG A 113 -11.93 2.20 19.99
CA ARG A 113 -11.92 3.48 20.71
C ARG A 113 -10.89 3.48 21.84
N ALA A 114 -10.70 2.34 22.49
CA ALA A 114 -9.67 2.16 23.50
C ALA A 114 -8.29 1.84 22.89
N SER A 115 -8.25 1.01 21.84
CA SER A 115 -7.01 0.43 21.32
C SER A 115 -6.27 1.31 20.32
N VAL A 116 -6.99 2.03 19.47
CA VAL A 116 -6.42 2.87 18.41
C VAL A 116 -7.04 4.28 18.35
N PRO A 117 -7.20 4.99 19.48
CA PRO A 117 -7.83 6.32 19.51
C PRO A 117 -7.08 7.33 18.63
N PHE A 118 -5.77 7.18 18.50
CA PHE A 118 -4.92 8.02 17.66
C PHE A 118 -5.25 7.94 16.16
N VAL A 119 -5.78 6.82 15.67
CA VAL A 119 -6.22 6.69 14.26
C VAL A 119 -7.47 7.54 14.03
N ALA A 120 -8.42 7.51 14.97
CA ALA A 120 -9.62 8.32 14.89
C ALA A 120 -9.28 9.82 14.94
N GLU A 121 -8.33 10.22 15.78
CA GLU A 121 -7.87 11.60 15.85
C GLU A 121 -7.10 12.03 14.59
N ALA A 122 -6.30 11.15 13.98
CA ALA A 122 -5.63 11.43 12.71
C ALA A 122 -6.65 11.63 11.57
N ILE A 123 -7.70 10.80 11.52
CA ILE A 123 -8.82 10.95 10.58
C ILE A 123 -9.49 12.32 10.77
N ARG A 124 -9.82 12.68 12.02
CA ARG A 124 -10.46 13.97 12.33
C ARG A 124 -9.62 15.15 11.85
N ARG A 125 -8.32 15.13 12.13
CA ARG A 125 -7.37 16.17 11.69
C ARG A 125 -7.26 16.28 10.18
N PHE A 126 -7.25 15.15 9.47
CA PHE A 126 -7.27 15.17 8.02
C PHE A 126 -8.54 15.83 7.50
N CYS A 127 -9.71 15.43 8.02
CA CYS A 127 -11.00 15.98 7.62
C CYS A 127 -11.14 17.49 7.93
N ASP A 128 -10.54 17.95 9.03
CA ASP A 128 -10.49 19.38 9.38
C ASP A 128 -9.61 20.19 8.40
N ALA A 129 -8.58 19.56 7.84
CA ALA A 129 -7.55 20.21 7.00
C ALA A 129 -7.76 20.04 5.49
N SER A 130 -8.69 19.18 5.06
CA SER A 130 -8.89 18.81 3.66
C SER A 130 -10.36 18.51 3.37
N ASP A 131 -10.83 18.97 2.21
CA ASP A 131 -12.16 18.68 1.68
C ASP A 131 -12.20 17.43 0.77
N ARG A 132 -11.05 16.78 0.56
CA ARG A 132 -10.94 15.51 -0.15
C ARG A 132 -11.46 14.35 0.71
N PRO A 133 -12.16 13.36 0.13
CA PRO A 133 -12.50 12.13 0.82
C PRO A 133 -11.28 11.41 1.39
N LEU A 134 -11.45 10.76 2.55
CA LEU A 134 -10.42 9.95 3.19
C LEU A 134 -10.78 8.47 3.12
N ILE A 135 -9.85 7.66 2.63
CA ILE A 135 -9.95 6.21 2.63
C ILE A 135 -9.37 5.68 3.93
N GLY A 136 -10.22 5.06 4.75
CA GLY A 136 -9.82 4.18 5.85
C GLY A 136 -9.57 2.76 5.35
N PHE A 137 -8.73 2.00 6.06
CA PHE A 137 -8.48 0.59 5.73
C PHE A 137 -8.16 -0.24 6.97
N ALA A 138 -8.27 -1.55 6.82
CA ALA A 138 -7.82 -2.56 7.78
C ALA A 138 -7.30 -3.79 7.03
N GLY A 139 -6.45 -4.58 7.69
CA GLY A 139 -6.04 -5.88 7.15
C GLY A 139 -7.19 -6.89 7.21
N ALA A 140 -7.28 -7.75 6.19
CA ALA A 140 -8.25 -8.85 6.21
C ALA A 140 -7.89 -9.88 7.31
N PRO A 141 -8.88 -10.56 7.92
CA PRO A 141 -8.62 -11.50 9.02
C PRO A 141 -7.56 -12.56 8.68
N PHE A 142 -7.64 -13.15 7.48
CA PHE A 142 -6.66 -14.13 7.02
C PHE A 142 -5.25 -13.53 6.89
N THR A 143 -5.13 -12.32 6.35
CA THR A 143 -3.85 -11.62 6.22
C THR A 143 -3.24 -11.35 7.59
N LEU A 144 -4.04 -10.88 8.54
CA LEU A 144 -3.58 -10.59 9.90
C LEU A 144 -3.16 -11.88 10.63
N ALA A 145 -3.93 -12.95 10.49
CA ALA A 145 -3.59 -14.26 11.06
C ALA A 145 -2.32 -14.87 10.44
N GLY A 146 -2.06 -14.59 9.16
CA GLY A 146 -0.89 -15.04 8.42
C GLY A 146 0.37 -14.18 8.60
N LEU A 147 0.31 -13.10 9.40
CA LEU A 147 1.50 -12.28 9.63
C LEU A 147 2.56 -13.10 10.38
N PRO A 148 3.81 -13.15 9.87
CA PRO A 148 4.81 -14.07 10.37
C PRO A 148 5.23 -13.68 11.78
N GLY A 149 4.98 -14.57 12.74
CA GLY A 149 5.89 -14.65 13.88
C GLY A 149 7.17 -15.33 13.42
N GLY A 150 8.15 -14.50 13.02
CA GLY A 150 9.51 -14.91 12.69
C GLY A 150 9.60 -16.10 11.73
N GLY A 151 9.42 -15.86 10.43
CA GLY A 151 9.78 -16.86 9.42
C GLY A 151 8.98 -16.81 8.13
N GLY A 152 9.03 -15.70 7.39
CA GLY A 152 8.59 -15.65 5.98
C GLY A 152 7.15 -16.12 5.72
N PRO A 153 6.74 -16.17 4.44
CA PRO A 153 5.46 -16.77 4.09
C PRO A 153 5.62 -18.29 4.19
N PHE A 154 5.07 -18.90 5.24
CA PHE A 154 4.91 -20.34 5.44
C PHE A 154 6.21 -21.15 5.63
N PRO A 155 6.36 -21.94 6.72
CA PRO A 155 7.36 -23.02 6.77
C PRO A 155 6.92 -24.11 5.78
N GLY A 156 7.29 -23.94 4.51
CA GLY A 156 6.94 -24.87 3.43
C GLY A 156 6.86 -24.27 2.03
N VAL A 157 6.72 -22.94 1.90
CA VAL A 157 6.66 -22.29 0.57
C VAL A 157 7.98 -21.56 0.32
N ARG A 158 8.97 -22.29 -0.19
CA ARG A 158 10.14 -21.65 -0.82
C ARG A 158 9.66 -20.97 -2.10
N ALA A 159 9.86 -19.65 -2.19
CA ALA A 159 9.75 -18.94 -3.45
C ALA A 159 10.74 -19.57 -4.45
N GLY A 160 10.23 -20.36 -5.40
CA GLY A 160 11.06 -21.01 -6.43
C GLY A 160 10.73 -22.46 -6.76
N GLN A 161 9.79 -23.13 -6.06
CA GLN A 161 9.28 -24.43 -6.52
C GLN A 161 7.84 -24.27 -6.99
N GLY A 162 7.61 -24.57 -8.27
CA GLY A 162 6.29 -24.58 -8.87
C GLY A 162 5.38 -25.51 -8.09
N MET A 163 4.20 -25.01 -7.72
CA MET A 163 3.10 -25.84 -7.28
C MET A 163 2.63 -26.64 -8.49
N ASP A 164 3.03 -27.90 -8.61
CA ASP A 164 2.40 -28.85 -9.51
C ASP A 164 0.98 -29.11 -9.02
N VAL A 165 0.01 -28.46 -9.65
CA VAL A 165 -1.42 -28.71 -9.45
C VAL A 165 -1.77 -29.97 -10.25
N PRO A 166 -2.16 -31.09 -9.63
CA PRO A 166 -2.57 -32.27 -10.39
C PRO A 166 -3.86 -31.96 -11.13
N GLY A 167 -3.80 -31.87 -12.46
CA GLY A 167 -4.98 -31.73 -13.33
C GLY A 167 -5.00 -30.53 -14.28
N SER A 168 -4.04 -29.60 -14.23
CA SER A 168 -3.96 -28.53 -15.23
C SER A 168 -3.33 -29.06 -16.53
N ARG A 169 -4.16 -29.49 -17.48
CA ARG A 169 -3.74 -29.66 -18.87
C ARG A 169 -3.14 -28.35 -19.36
N GLY A 170 -1.86 -28.41 -19.75
CA GLY A 170 -1.06 -27.26 -20.15
C GLY A 170 -1.73 -26.43 -21.24
N PHE A 171 -1.94 -25.16 -20.93
CA PHE A 171 -2.26 -24.16 -21.94
C PHE A 171 -1.01 -23.93 -22.78
N ARG A 172 -0.90 -24.62 -23.92
CA ARG A 172 0.16 -24.35 -24.90
C ARG A 172 -0.07 -22.95 -25.47
N SER A 173 0.87 -22.05 -25.18
CA SER A 173 0.99 -20.76 -25.84
C SER A 173 1.14 -20.95 -27.36
N ALA A 174 0.26 -20.30 -28.13
CA ALA A 174 0.40 -20.20 -29.58
C ALA A 174 1.68 -19.41 -29.93
N PRO A 175 2.42 -19.80 -30.99
CA PRO A 175 3.61 -19.06 -31.39
C PRO A 175 3.22 -17.69 -31.98
N GLY A 176 3.75 -16.62 -31.39
CA GLY A 176 3.62 -15.26 -31.93
C GLY A 176 4.39 -15.09 -33.24
N PRO A 177 3.96 -14.19 -34.14
CA PRO A 177 4.60 -14.02 -35.44
C PRO A 177 6.03 -13.45 -35.30
N ALA A 178 6.93 -14.01 -36.13
CA ALA A 178 8.36 -13.72 -36.14
C ALA A 178 8.68 -12.26 -36.46
N ARG A 179 9.59 -11.67 -35.67
CA ARG A 179 10.21 -10.38 -35.96
C ARG A 179 11.12 -10.51 -37.18
N ARG A 180 10.86 -9.77 -38.24
CA ARG A 180 11.82 -9.53 -39.33
C ARG A 180 12.75 -8.39 -38.91
N HIS A 181 14.03 -8.70 -38.72
CA HIS A 181 15.10 -7.72 -38.70
C HIS A 181 15.63 -7.47 -40.12
N ASP A 182 15.93 -6.19 -40.35
CA ASP A 182 16.94 -5.63 -41.26
C ASP A 182 16.81 -5.75 -42.79
N ARG A 183 16.57 -4.60 -43.43
CA ARG A 183 17.20 -4.23 -44.70
C ARG A 183 17.53 -2.73 -44.71
N GLY A 184 18.81 -2.45 -44.51
CA GLY A 184 19.63 -1.53 -45.32
C GLY A 184 19.13 -0.11 -45.56
N VAL A 185 19.73 0.85 -44.86
CA VAL A 185 19.81 2.25 -45.31
C VAL A 185 21.10 2.42 -46.13
N PRO A 186 21.06 2.85 -47.41
CA PRO A 186 22.24 3.33 -48.08
C PRO A 186 22.42 4.84 -47.83
N ALA A 187 23.66 5.22 -47.51
CA ALA A 187 24.12 6.60 -47.50
C ALA A 187 24.53 7.05 -48.91
N ASP A 188 24.13 8.26 -49.30
CA ASP A 188 25.03 9.39 -49.63
C ASP A 188 24.50 10.30 -50.77
N ALA A 189 25.00 11.54 -50.75
CA ALA A 189 25.12 12.53 -51.83
C ALA A 189 23.97 13.56 -52.05
N GLY A 190 24.03 14.63 -51.26
CA GLY A 190 24.30 15.99 -51.77
C GLY A 190 23.31 16.69 -52.71
N ARG A 191 22.69 17.78 -52.23
CA ARG A 191 22.71 19.09 -52.94
C ARG A 191 22.24 20.25 -52.06
N ARG A 192 23.10 21.27 -52.01
CA ARG A 192 22.84 22.64 -51.56
C ARG A 192 21.91 23.37 -52.55
N ARG A 193 21.11 24.33 -52.05
CA ARG A 193 20.81 25.68 -52.59
C ARG A 193 19.88 26.39 -51.58
N ARG A 194 20.37 27.42 -50.84
CA ARG A 194 20.18 28.89 -51.03
C ARG A 194 18.69 29.28 -51.00
N LEU A 195 18.25 29.96 -49.94
CA LEU A 195 18.10 31.43 -49.86
C LEU A 195 17.30 31.98 -51.05
N ASP A 196 16.04 32.32 -50.78
CA ASP A 196 15.44 33.65 -50.97
C ASP A 196 14.37 33.84 -49.87
#